data_AF-A0A6N4WNA6-F1
#
_entry.id   AF-A0A6N4WNA6-F1
#
_cell.length_a   1.000
_cell.length_b   1.000
_cell.length_c   1.000
_cell.angle_alpha   90.00
_cell.angle_beta   90.00
_cell.angle_gamma   90.00
#
_symmetry.space_group_name_H-M   'P 1'
#
loop_
_entity.id
_entity.type
_entity.pdbx_description
1 polymer ?
#
loop_
_entity_poly.entity_id
_entity_poly.type
_entity_poly.pdbx_seq_one_letter_code
_entity_poly.pdbx_strand_id
1 'polypeptide(L)'
;MVIPPSSTRVLLLYDELESGVYATEFFDHITQIIHQEIPLKFDIWNFESIHLKMLSDSVYHSALGADIIAFAIKEGHPIAEWILEWCHTWLPLKEAHSCAVVGILVNENDWLTNTTDSSNLKQLRDLAEDAQLDFFTHKTFLTDPIAI
;
A
#
# COMPACT_ATOMS: atom_id res chain seq x y z
N MET A 1 -25.67 23.01 7.22
CA MET A 1 -24.31 23.08 6.64
C MET A 1 -23.86 21.63 6.47
N VAL A 2 -23.84 21.12 5.24
CA VAL A 2 -23.36 19.76 4.96
C VAL A 2 -21.84 19.88 4.91
N ILE A 3 -21.14 19.32 5.89
CA ILE A 3 -19.69 19.16 5.80
C ILE A 3 -19.48 18.13 4.69
N PRO A 4 -18.82 18.46 3.56
CA PRO A 4 -18.52 17.45 2.56
C PRO A 4 -17.68 16.36 3.22
N PRO A 5 -17.86 15.07 2.88
CA PRO A 5 -17.03 14.02 3.42
C PRO A 5 -15.57 14.38 3.15
N SER A 6 -14.75 14.43 4.21
CA SER A 6 -13.32 14.59 4.07
C SER A 6 -12.81 13.44 3.22
N SER A 7 -12.16 13.76 2.09
CA SER A 7 -11.57 12.73 1.23
C SER A 7 -10.46 12.00 1.97
N THR A 8 -10.48 10.67 1.97
CA THR A 8 -9.40 9.84 2.51
C THR A 8 -8.25 9.80 1.51
N ARG A 9 -7.04 10.13 1.96
CA ARG A 9 -5.82 10.13 1.14
C ARG A 9 -5.13 8.78 1.25
N VAL A 10 -4.90 8.17 0.10
CA VAL A 10 -4.22 6.89 -0.04
C VAL A 10 -2.89 7.14 -0.74
N LEU A 11 -1.79 6.84 -0.06
CA LEU A 11 -0.49 6.70 -0.71
C LEU A 11 -0.34 5.24 -1.13
N LEU A 12 -0.31 4.99 -2.43
CA LEU A 12 -0.08 3.66 -3.00
C LEU A 12 1.36 3.55 -3.49
N LEU A 13 2.13 2.68 -2.84
CA LEU A 13 3.50 2.37 -3.18
C LEU A 13 3.58 0.96 -3.76
N TYR A 14 4.24 0.78 -4.89
CA TYR A 14 4.32 -0.53 -5.54
C TYR A 14 5.71 -0.89 -6.07
N ASP A 15 6.02 -2.18 -6.10
CA ASP A 15 7.28 -2.69 -6.64
C ASP A 15 7.28 -2.78 -8.17
N GLU A 16 6.27 -3.44 -8.73
CA GLU A 16 6.09 -3.75 -10.14
C GLU A 16 4.77 -3.19 -10.64
N LEU A 17 4.72 -2.83 -11.93
CA LEU A 17 3.52 -2.23 -12.54
C LEU A 17 2.27 -3.08 -12.31
N GLU A 18 2.41 -4.40 -12.43
CA GLU A 18 1.35 -5.38 -12.16
C GLU A 18 0.79 -5.19 -10.76
N SER A 19 1.63 -5.19 -9.72
CA SER A 19 1.23 -4.95 -8.33
C SER A 19 0.46 -3.64 -8.16
N GLY A 20 0.93 -2.57 -8.81
CA GLY A 20 0.27 -1.26 -8.80
C GLY A 20 -1.13 -1.27 -9.42
N VAL A 21 -1.31 -1.98 -10.54
CA VAL A 21 -2.62 -2.17 -11.19
C VAL A 21 -3.57 -2.91 -10.25
N TYR A 22 -3.16 -4.04 -9.69
CA TYR A 22 -4.00 -4.82 -8.78
C TYR A 22 -4.41 -4.06 -7.53
N ALA A 23 -3.49 -3.28 -6.95
CA ALA A 23 -3.83 -2.46 -5.80
C ALA A 23 -4.83 -1.35 -6.14
N THR A 24 -4.72 -0.76 -7.33
CA THR A 24 -5.71 0.22 -7.82
C THR A 24 -7.08 -0.44 -7.98
N GLU A 25 -7.15 -1.62 -8.60
CA GLU A 25 -8.40 -2.39 -8.75
C GLU A 25 -9.01 -2.78 -7.40
N PHE A 26 -8.17 -3.17 -6.43
CA PHE A 26 -8.60 -3.46 -5.06
C PHE A 26 -9.30 -2.25 -4.43
N PHE A 27 -8.71 -1.06 -4.52
CA PHE A 27 -9.33 0.13 -3.94
C PHE A 27 -10.56 0.62 -4.72
N ASP A 28 -10.60 0.43 -6.04
CA ASP A 28 -11.79 0.68 -6.84
C ASP A 28 -12.95 -0.21 -6.39
N HIS A 29 -12.67 -1.50 -6.12
CA HIS A 29 -13.65 -2.43 -5.58
C HIS A 29 -14.15 -2.01 -4.19
N ILE A 30 -13.25 -1.61 -3.28
CA ILE A 30 -13.63 -1.09 -1.97
C ILE A 30 -14.53 0.15 -2.11
N THR A 31 -14.17 1.07 -3.00
CA THR A 31 -14.94 2.31 -3.25
C THR A 31 -16.35 2.01 -3.75
N GLN A 32 -16.53 0.95 -4.55
CA GLN A 32 -17.83 0.47 -5.00
C GLN A 32 -18.65 -0.13 -3.85
N ILE A 33 -18.02 -0.89 -2.95
CA ILE A 33 -18.70 -1.51 -1.80
C ILE A 33 -19.20 -0.44 -0.81
N ILE A 34 -18.40 0.59 -0.54
CA ILE A 34 -18.76 1.67 0.40
C ILE A 34 -19.65 2.75 -0.25
N HIS A 35 -20.25 2.46 -1.41
CA HIS A 35 -21.15 3.35 -2.15
C HIS A 35 -20.62 4.78 -2.35
N GLN A 36 -19.30 4.96 -2.49
CA GLN A 36 -18.64 6.26 -2.62
C GLN A 36 -18.95 7.26 -1.50
N GLU A 37 -19.37 6.80 -0.31
CA GLU A 37 -19.68 7.68 0.82
C GLU A 37 -18.45 8.51 1.24
N ILE A 38 -17.26 7.95 1.01
CA ILE A 38 -15.98 8.60 1.28
C ILE A 38 -15.11 8.55 0.01
N PRO A 39 -14.83 9.69 -0.63
CA PRO A 39 -13.99 9.71 -1.82
C PRO A 39 -12.53 9.44 -1.45
N LEU A 40 -11.91 8.46 -2.13
CA LEU A 40 -10.47 8.18 -2.00
C LEU A 40 -9.69 9.06 -2.98
N LYS A 41 -8.56 9.63 -2.51
CA LYS A 41 -7.59 10.36 -3.35
C LYS A 41 -6.27 9.61 -3.33
N PHE A 42 -5.75 9.28 -4.51
CA PHE A 42 -4.55 8.47 -4.64
C PHE A 42 -3.34 9.33 -5.03
N ASP A 43 -2.26 9.14 -4.30
CA ASP A 43 -0.90 9.44 -4.75
C ASP A 43 -0.21 8.10 -5.01
N ILE A 44 0.16 7.83 -6.27
CA ILE A 44 0.63 6.51 -6.73
C ILE A 44 2.09 6.60 -7.15
N TRP A 45 2.95 5.75 -6.56
CA TRP A 45 4.39 5.78 -6.78
C TRP A 45 4.97 4.37 -6.86
N ASN A 46 5.81 4.11 -7.87
CA ASN A 46 6.63 2.90 -7.86
C ASN A 46 7.86 3.12 -6.98
N PHE A 47 8.42 2.05 -6.43
CA PHE A 47 9.62 2.14 -5.58
C PHE A 47 10.79 2.80 -6.31
N GLU A 48 11.06 2.46 -7.56
CA GLU A 48 12.20 3.03 -8.29
C GLU A 48 12.14 4.57 -8.42
N SER A 49 10.94 5.15 -8.61
CA SER A 49 10.80 6.61 -8.72
C SER A 49 11.07 7.34 -7.42
N ILE A 50 10.76 6.74 -6.26
CA ILE A 50 11.01 7.33 -4.94
C ILE A 50 12.52 7.43 -4.68
N HIS A 51 13.29 6.46 -5.20
CA HIS A 51 14.75 6.46 -5.08
C HIS A 51 15.40 7.65 -5.83
N LEU A 52 14.71 8.23 -6.81
CA LEU A 52 15.17 9.45 -7.47
C LEU A 52 15.04 10.63 -6.51
N LYS A 53 16.19 11.15 -6.06
CA LYS A 53 16.32 12.21 -5.04
C LYS A 53 15.40 13.43 -5.24
N MET A 54 15.04 13.77 -6.48
CA MET A 54 14.13 14.89 -6.78
C MET A 54 12.66 14.62 -6.41
N LEU A 55 12.26 13.37 -6.28
CA LEU A 55 10.88 12.95 -5.99
C LEU A 55 10.69 12.55 -4.53
N SER A 56 11.78 12.22 -3.83
CA SER A 56 11.77 11.79 -2.42
C SER A 56 11.04 12.77 -1.50
N ASP A 57 11.24 14.09 -1.66
CA ASP A 57 10.55 15.09 -0.85
C ASP A 57 9.04 15.09 -1.12
N SER A 58 8.60 14.95 -2.37
CA SER A 58 7.17 14.95 -2.69
C SER A 58 6.46 13.71 -2.14
N VAL A 59 7.11 12.56 -2.25
CA VAL A 59 6.58 11.30 -1.73
C VAL A 59 6.53 11.35 -0.20
N TYR A 60 7.57 11.92 0.43
CA TYR A 60 7.62 12.11 1.88
C TYR A 60 6.43 12.94 2.40
N HIS A 61 6.12 14.07 1.77
CA HIS A 61 4.96 14.88 2.15
C HIS A 61 3.64 14.14 1.93
N SER A 62 3.55 13.34 0.86
CA SER A 62 2.39 12.49 0.60
C SER A 62 2.22 11.44 1.70
N ALA A 63 3.31 10.82 2.15
CA ALA A 63 3.31 9.82 3.22
C ALA A 63 2.87 10.39 4.58
N LEU A 64 3.38 11.58 4.94
CA LEU A 64 2.96 12.27 6.16
C LEU A 64 1.47 12.61 6.15
N GLY A 65 0.96 13.06 4.99
CA GLY A 65 -0.43 13.47 4.82
C GLY A 65 -1.42 12.35 4.50
N ALA A 66 -0.97 11.10 4.33
CA ALA A 66 -1.83 9.98 3.98
C ALA A 66 -2.59 9.43 5.20
N ASP A 67 -3.85 9.09 4.99
CA ASP A 67 -4.69 8.37 5.94
C ASP A 67 -4.50 6.85 5.80
N ILE A 68 -4.19 6.39 4.57
CA ILE A 68 -3.89 5.00 4.25
C ILE A 68 -2.60 4.94 3.46
N ILE A 69 -1.71 4.01 3.83
CA ILE A 69 -0.47 3.74 3.10
C ILE A 69 -0.52 2.29 2.66
N ALA A 70 -0.64 2.08 1.34
CA ALA A 70 -0.72 0.77 0.74
C ALA A 70 0.62 0.40 0.11
N PHE A 71 1.11 -0.80 0.40
CA PHE A 71 2.27 -1.41 -0.22
C PHE A 71 1.82 -2.58 -1.08
N ALA A 72 1.89 -2.43 -2.40
CA ALA A 72 1.58 -3.47 -3.35
C ALA A 72 2.86 -4.16 -3.82
N ILE A 73 3.01 -5.43 -3.48
CA ILE A 73 4.26 -6.16 -3.66
C ILE A 73 3.98 -7.50 -4.31
N LYS A 74 4.76 -7.82 -5.34
CA LYS A 74 4.73 -9.13 -5.99
C LYS A 74 5.26 -10.20 -5.05
N GLU A 75 4.54 -11.29 -4.91
CA GLU A 75 4.97 -12.38 -4.03
C GLU A 75 6.29 -12.97 -4.53
N GLY A 76 7.24 -13.16 -3.61
CA GLY A 76 8.61 -13.58 -3.93
C GLY A 76 9.57 -12.44 -4.27
N HIS A 77 9.09 -11.22 -4.51
CA HIS A 77 9.93 -10.04 -4.61
C HIS A 77 10.13 -9.43 -3.21
N PRO A 78 11.33 -9.48 -2.62
CA PRO A 78 11.56 -8.89 -1.31
C PRO A 78 11.38 -7.36 -1.37
N ILE A 79 10.78 -6.77 -0.35
CA ILE A 79 10.79 -5.31 -0.21
C ILE A 79 12.24 -4.86 -0.12
N ALA A 80 12.62 -3.88 -0.94
CA ALA A 80 13.96 -3.34 -0.92
C ALA A 80 14.25 -2.69 0.45
N GLU A 81 15.40 -3.00 1.04
CA GLU A 81 15.79 -2.50 2.37
C GLU A 81 15.67 -0.98 2.49
N TRP A 82 16.06 -0.26 1.45
CA TRP A 82 15.97 1.20 1.42
C TRP A 82 14.53 1.73 1.52
N ILE A 83 13.50 0.99 1.09
CA ILE A 83 12.08 1.37 1.30
C ILE A 83 11.75 1.30 2.78
N LEU A 84 12.19 0.25 3.47
CA LEU A 84 11.97 0.08 4.91
C LEU A 84 12.70 1.19 5.69
N GLU A 85 13.97 1.44 5.36
CA GLU A 85 14.75 2.54 5.93
C GLU A 85 14.07 3.90 5.69
N TRP A 86 13.57 4.14 4.47
CA TRP A 86 12.84 5.35 4.14
C TRP A 86 11.56 5.48 4.99
N CYS A 87 10.80 4.40 5.18
CA CYS A 87 9.61 4.38 6.04
C CYS A 87 9.95 4.73 7.50
N HIS A 88 11.06 4.20 8.03
CA HIS A 88 11.52 4.54 9.38
C HIS A 88 11.83 6.03 9.59
N THR A 89 12.08 6.79 8.52
CA THR A 89 12.33 8.24 8.65
C THR A 89 11.08 9.07 8.94
N TRP A 90 9.88 8.58 8.59
CA TRP A 90 8.65 9.37 8.68
C TRP A 90 7.48 8.68 9.36
N LEU A 91 7.42 7.34 9.42
CA LEU A 91 6.36 6.62 10.13
C LEU A 91 6.22 7.06 11.60
N PRO A 92 7.32 7.22 12.37
CA PRO A 92 7.23 7.68 13.76
C PRO A 92 6.70 9.10 13.95
N LEU A 93 6.62 9.89 12.86
CA LEU A 93 6.10 11.26 12.90
C LEU A 93 4.57 11.30 12.77
N LYS A 94 3.93 10.17 12.47
CA LYS A 94 2.47 10.06 12.43
C LYS A 94 1.93 9.86 13.83
N GLU A 95 0.74 10.40 14.09
CA GLU A 95 0.05 10.15 15.37
C GLU A 95 -0.41 8.68 15.41
N ALA A 96 -0.34 8.04 16.58
CA ALA A 96 -0.78 6.66 16.75
C ALA A 96 -2.24 6.49 16.27
N HIS A 97 -2.51 5.41 15.53
CA HIS A 97 -3.82 5.13 14.91
C HIS A 97 -4.39 6.22 13.97
N SER A 98 -3.62 7.24 13.60
CA SER A 98 -4.05 8.24 12.60
C SER A 98 -3.95 7.74 11.16
N CYS A 99 -3.34 6.57 10.97
CA CYS A 99 -3.11 5.98 9.66
C CYS A 99 -3.19 4.46 9.70
N ALA A 100 -3.69 3.89 8.62
CA ALA A 100 -3.67 2.46 8.36
C ALA A 100 -2.58 2.09 7.34
N VAL A 101 -1.79 1.06 7.63
CA VAL A 101 -0.86 0.42 6.69
C VAL A 101 -1.53 -0.81 6.09
N VAL A 102 -1.52 -0.93 4.77
CA VAL A 102 -2.13 -2.04 4.04
C VAL A 102 -1.08 -2.75 3.20
N GLY A 103 -0.79 -4.02 3.50
CA GLY A 103 0.04 -4.88 2.66
C GLY A 103 -0.80 -5.63 1.63
N ILE A 104 -0.58 -5.38 0.34
CA ILE A 104 -1.23 -6.07 -0.77
C ILE A 104 -0.19 -6.98 -1.44
N LEU A 105 -0.34 -8.29 -1.28
CA LEU A 105 0.50 -9.26 -1.99
C LEU A 105 -0.19 -9.72 -3.26
N VAL A 106 0.57 -9.71 -4.36
CA VAL A 106 0.12 -10.16 -5.67
C VAL A 106 0.88 -11.41 -6.06
N ASN A 107 0.18 -12.54 -6.17
CA ASN A 107 0.77 -13.84 -6.48
C ASN A 107 0.50 -14.26 -7.93
N GLU A 108 1.54 -14.66 -8.65
CA GLU A 108 1.46 -15.22 -10.02
C GLU A 108 1.14 -16.72 -10.04
N ASN A 109 1.46 -17.45 -8.98
CA ASN A 109 1.35 -18.91 -8.92
C ASN A 109 0.19 -19.32 -8.02
N ASP A 110 -0.92 -19.65 -8.68
CA ASP A 110 -2.22 -20.02 -8.12
C ASP A 110 -2.24 -21.39 -7.38
N TRP A 111 -1.10 -22.06 -7.18
CA TRP A 111 -1.08 -23.45 -6.72
C TRP A 111 0.06 -23.72 -5.72
N LEU A 112 -0.31 -23.92 -4.45
CA LEU A 112 0.33 -24.76 -3.41
C LEU A 112 1.01 -24.14 -2.18
N THR A 113 1.22 -22.83 -2.05
CA THR A 113 1.88 -22.27 -0.83
C THR A 113 0.92 -21.49 0.05
N ASN A 114 -0.05 -22.18 0.66
CA ASN A 114 -1.01 -21.58 1.59
C ASN A 114 -0.45 -21.34 3.00
N THR A 115 0.86 -21.38 3.21
CA THR A 115 1.43 -21.38 4.56
C THR A 115 2.83 -20.77 4.56
N THR A 116 2.92 -19.45 4.65
CA THR A 116 3.81 -18.65 5.52
C THR A 116 3.41 -17.19 5.31
N ASP A 117 3.33 -16.36 6.35
CA ASP A 117 3.32 -14.90 6.13
C ASP A 117 4.55 -14.57 5.30
N SER A 118 4.37 -13.99 4.10
CA SER A 118 5.51 -13.64 3.28
C SER A 118 6.42 -12.73 4.11
N SER A 119 7.74 -12.86 3.96
CA SER A 119 8.70 -12.02 4.68
C SER A 119 8.35 -10.54 4.59
N ASN A 120 7.79 -10.12 3.45
CA ASN A 120 7.30 -8.78 3.18
C ASN A 120 6.17 -8.35 4.10
N LEU A 121 5.12 -9.18 4.28
CA LEU A 121 4.02 -8.84 5.17
C LEU A 121 4.47 -8.76 6.63
N LYS A 122 5.40 -9.63 7.02
CA LYS A 122 6.00 -9.54 8.35
C LYS A 122 6.75 -8.22 8.52
N GLN A 123 7.61 -7.84 7.57
CA GLN A 123 8.35 -6.57 7.63
C GLN A 123 7.42 -5.35 7.69
N LEU A 124 6.34 -5.34 6.92
CA LEU A 124 5.36 -4.25 6.95
C LEU A 124 4.55 -4.23 8.26
N ARG A 125 4.22 -5.40 8.81
CA ARG A 125 3.57 -5.51 10.11
C ARG A 125 4.47 -4.95 11.20
N ASP A 126 5.73 -5.38 11.24
CA ASP A 126 6.71 -4.93 12.22
C ASP A 126 6.87 -3.38 12.14
N LEU A 127 6.93 -2.81 10.93
CA LEU A 127 6.94 -1.35 10.71
C LEU A 127 5.71 -0.63 11.27
N ALA A 128 4.52 -1.18 11.05
CA ALA A 128 3.27 -0.59 11.52
C ALA A 128 3.14 -0.70 13.05
N GLU A 129 3.54 -1.84 13.63
CA GLU A 129 3.54 -2.07 15.07
C GLU A 129 4.49 -1.13 15.80
N ASP A 130 5.72 -0.94 15.29
CA ASP A 130 6.70 0.00 15.83
C ASP A 130 6.16 1.45 15.85
N ALA A 131 5.34 1.81 14.86
CA ALA A 131 4.71 3.13 14.75
C ALA A 131 3.33 3.23 15.40
N GLN A 132 2.83 2.16 16.04
CA GLN A 132 1.48 2.09 16.63
C GLN A 132 0.36 2.42 15.63
N LEU A 133 0.49 1.89 14.41
CA LEU A 133 -0.49 2.05 13.34
C LEU A 133 -1.30 0.76 13.14
N ASP A 134 -2.51 0.91 12.58
CA ASP A 134 -3.34 -0.23 12.24
C ASP A 134 -2.78 -0.92 11.00
N PHE A 135 -2.67 -2.25 11.02
CA PHE A 135 -2.14 -3.03 9.90
C PHE A 135 -3.17 -4.00 9.32
N PHE A 136 -3.38 -3.93 8.02
CA PHE A 136 -4.27 -4.82 7.26
C PHE A 136 -3.52 -5.50 6.12
N THR A 137 -4.00 -6.66 5.68
CA THR A 137 -3.39 -7.41 4.59
C THR A 137 -4.42 -7.94 3.61
N HIS A 138 -4.10 -7.88 2.32
CA HIS A 138 -4.83 -8.54 1.26
C HIS A 138 -3.87 -9.39 0.42
N LYS A 139 -4.28 -10.61 0.08
CA LYS A 139 -3.55 -11.48 -0.86
C LYS A 139 -4.46 -11.73 -2.04
N THR A 140 -3.96 -11.47 -3.24
CA THR A 140 -4.69 -11.71 -4.49
C THR A 140 -3.84 -12.54 -5.44
N PHE A 141 -4.51 -13.22 -6.35
CA PHE A 141 -3.90 -14.07 -7.37
C PHE A 141 -4.08 -13.41 -8.75
N LEU A 142 -3.04 -13.45 -9.57
CA LEU A 142 -3.16 -13.14 -10.98
C LEU A 142 -4.03 -14.22 -11.63
N THR A 143 -5.32 -13.97 -11.77
CA THR A 143 -6.11 -14.73 -12.75
C THR A 143 -5.70 -14.19 -14.12
N ASP A 144 -5.09 -15.04 -14.95
CA ASP A 144 -4.82 -14.73 -16.36
C ASP A 144 -6.05 -14.05 -16.98
N PRO A 145 -5.88 -12.96 -17.77
CA PRO A 145 -6.99 -12.44 -18.52
C PRO A 145 -7.48 -13.56 -19.43
N ILE A 146 -8.76 -13.92 -19.28
CA ILE A 146 -9.45 -14.87 -20.14
C ILE A 146 -9.12 -14.47 -21.58
N ALA A 147 -8.34 -15.31 -22.27
CA ALA A 147 -8.11 -15.17 -23.69
C ALA A 147 -9.48 -15.24 -24.38
N ILE A 148 -9.97 -14.08 -24.86
CA ILE A 148 -11.15 -13.97 -25.71
C ILE A 148 -10.72 -14.18 -27.16
#